data_AF-A0A7J8VFP8-F1
#
_entry.id   AF-A0A7J8VFP8-F1
#
_cell.length_a   1.000
_cell.length_b   1.000
_cell.length_c   1.000
_cell.angle_alpha   90.00
_cell.angle_beta   90.00
_cell.angle_gamma   90.00
#
_symmetry.space_group_name_H-M   'P 1'
#
loop_
_entity.id
_entity.type
_entity.pdbx_description
1 polymer ?
#
loop_
_entity_poly.entity_id
_entity_poly.type
_entity_poly.pdbx_seq_one_letter_code
_entity_poly.pdbx_strand_id
1 'polypeptide(L)'
;MSVSGIVSPTYVPLVVQSFFDHDRAINYEGHTKPLLPIQVTELIDGVFIGCSMNHAIADGTTFWHFFNTLSCLKYFKHKEILI
;
A
#
# COMPACT_ATOMS: atom_id res chain seq x y z
N MET A 1 -11.66 -9.88 7.47
CA MET A 1 -11.47 -8.50 7.95
C MET A 1 -12.45 -7.63 7.20
N SER A 2 -13.27 -6.80 7.85
CA SER A 2 -14.08 -5.79 7.15
C SER A 2 -13.38 -4.43 7.16
N VAL A 3 -13.83 -3.50 6.32
CA VAL A 3 -13.35 -2.11 6.29
C VAL A 3 -13.55 -1.45 7.65
N SER A 4 -14.74 -1.60 8.26
CA SER A 4 -15.00 -1.07 9.61
C SER A 4 -14.06 -1.67 10.67
N GLY A 5 -13.69 -2.94 10.53
CA GLY A 5 -12.72 -3.57 11.43
C GLY A 5 -11.33 -2.92 11.42
N ILE A 6 -10.99 -2.15 10.38
CA ILE A 6 -9.72 -1.42 10.23
C ILE A 6 -9.89 0.06 10.61
N VAL A 7 -10.95 0.71 10.13
CA VAL A 7 -11.12 2.18 10.21
C VAL A 7 -11.79 2.63 11.52
N SER A 8 -12.66 1.82 12.11
CA SER A 8 -13.42 2.20 13.30
C SER A 8 -12.63 2.17 14.63
N PRO A 9 -11.67 1.27 14.86
CA PRO A 9 -10.88 1.26 16.09
C PRO A 9 -10.06 2.54 16.27
N THR A 10 -9.86 2.96 17.54
CA THR A 10 -8.98 4.10 17.87
C THR A 10 -7.52 3.84 17.52
N TYR A 11 -7.08 2.57 17.56
CA TYR A 11 -5.71 2.15 17.25
C TYR A 11 -5.71 1.23 16.03
N VAL A 12 -4.67 1.35 15.21
CA VAL A 12 -4.49 0.50 14.03
C VAL A 12 -4.36 -0.96 14.47
N PRO A 13 -5.25 -1.86 14.01
CA PRO A 13 -5.15 -3.27 14.34
C PRO A 13 -3.83 -3.88 13.86
N LEU A 14 -3.19 -4.72 14.67
CA LEU A 14 -1.86 -5.30 14.36
C LEU A 14 -1.83 -6.07 13.04
N VAL A 15 -2.95 -6.69 12.66
CA VAL A 15 -3.12 -7.40 11.38
C VAL A 15 -2.86 -6.52 10.16
N VAL A 16 -3.05 -5.19 10.26
CA VAL A 16 -2.82 -4.24 9.15
C VAL A 16 -1.34 -4.23 8.73
N GLN A 17 -0.41 -4.54 9.64
CA GLN A 17 1.01 -4.66 9.29
C GLN A 17 1.26 -5.74 8.24
N SER A 18 0.47 -6.83 8.26
CA SER A 18 0.58 -7.92 7.28
C SER A 18 0.02 -7.56 5.90
N PHE A 19 -0.64 -6.40 5.75
CA PHE A 19 -1.17 -5.93 4.47
C PHE A 19 -0.13 -5.14 3.65
N PHE A 20 1.05 -4.90 4.22
CA PHE A 20 2.18 -4.30 3.55
C PHE A 20 3.24 -5.37 3.28
N ASP A 21 3.74 -5.38 2.05
CA ASP A 21 4.94 -6.12 1.71
C ASP A 21 6.17 -5.34 2.21
N HIS A 22 7.28 -6.04 2.45
CA HIS A 22 8.57 -5.46 2.87
C HIS A 22 8.57 -4.86 4.29
N ASP A 23 7.79 -5.42 5.22
CA ASP A 23 7.96 -5.10 6.64
C ASP A 23 9.43 -5.25 7.06
N ARG A 24 9.96 -4.20 7.71
CA ARG A 24 11.35 -4.10 8.19
C ARG A 24 12.45 -4.17 7.11
N ALA A 25 12.11 -4.06 5.83
CA ALA A 25 13.12 -4.03 4.79
C ALA A 25 14.00 -2.76 4.90
N ILE A 26 15.29 -2.92 4.62
CA ILE A 26 16.23 -1.79 4.58
C ILE A 26 16.65 -1.49 3.14
N ASN A 27 17.17 -0.27 2.91
CA ASN A 27 17.53 0.18 1.56
C ASN A 27 18.44 -0.80 0.80
N TYR A 28 19.37 -1.47 1.49
CA TYR A 28 20.30 -2.42 0.88
C TYR A 28 19.60 -3.64 0.24
N GLU A 29 18.47 -4.07 0.78
CA GLU A 29 17.74 -5.21 0.23
C GLU A 29 17.10 -4.90 -1.13
N GLY A 30 17.03 -3.62 -1.52
CA GLY A 30 16.58 -3.16 -2.83
C GLY A 30 17.42 -3.65 -4.01
N HIS A 31 18.59 -4.25 -3.77
CA HIS A 31 19.36 -4.94 -4.82
C HIS A 31 18.70 -6.26 -5.27
N THR A 32 17.90 -6.86 -4.40
CA THR A 32 17.32 -8.20 -4.60
C THR A 32 15.80 -8.23 -4.45
N LYS A 33 15.22 -7.20 -3.84
CA LYS A 33 13.78 -7.06 -3.63
C LYS A 33 13.21 -5.87 -4.41
N PRO A 34 11.92 -5.90 -4.78
CA PRO A 34 11.26 -4.74 -5.41
C PRO A 34 11.44 -3.44 -4.62
N LEU A 35 11.62 -2.32 -5.33
CA LEU A 35 11.79 -1.00 -4.70
C LEU A 35 10.46 -0.28 -4.41
N LEU A 36 9.37 -0.74 -5.02
CA LEU A 36 8.02 -0.21 -4.86
C LEU A 36 6.97 -1.34 -4.94
N PRO A 37 6.98 -2.30 -3.99
CA PRO A 37 5.97 -3.35 -3.94
C PRO A 37 4.58 -2.77 -3.61
N ILE A 38 3.55 -3.31 -4.28
CA ILE A 38 2.13 -3.01 -4.02
C ILE A 38 1.44 -4.34 -3.73
N GLN A 39 0.80 -4.44 -2.56
CA GLN A 39 0.02 -5.58 -2.11
C GLN A 39 -1.46 -5.21 -2.06
N VAL A 40 -2.30 -6.02 -2.70
CA VAL A 40 -3.76 -5.87 -2.69
C VAL A 40 -4.34 -6.94 -1.77
N THR A 41 -5.04 -6.52 -0.73
CA THR A 41 -5.69 -7.40 0.24
C THR A 41 -7.21 -7.25 0.13
N GLU A 42 -7.90 -8.34 -0.21
CA GLU A 42 -9.36 -8.36 -0.24
C GLU A 42 -9.93 -8.42 1.18
N LEU A 43 -10.89 -7.53 1.46
CA LEU A 43 -11.67 -7.49 2.69
C LEU A 43 -13.08 -8.01 2.40
N ILE A 44 -13.87 -8.24 3.45
CA ILE A 44 -15.24 -8.75 3.32
C ILE A 44 -16.11 -7.82 2.46
N ASP A 45 -15.89 -6.52 2.59
CA ASP A 45 -16.71 -5.43 2.06
C ASP A 45 -15.86 -4.34 1.40
N GLY A 46 -14.64 -4.67 0.97
CA GLY A 46 -13.74 -3.71 0.33
C GLY A 46 -12.38 -4.27 -0.07
N VAL A 47 -11.47 -3.38 -0.45
CA VAL A 47 -10.09 -3.72 -0.80
C VAL A 47 -9.15 -2.77 -0.07
N PHE A 48 -8.05 -3.32 0.46
CA PHE A 48 -6.94 -2.57 1.01
C PHE A 48 -5.76 -2.64 0.04
N ILE A 49 -5.17 -1.49 -0.31
CA ILE A 49 -3.95 -1.43 -1.13
C ILE A 49 -2.79 -0.95 -0.24
N GLY A 50 -1.92 -1.88 0.15
CA GLY A 50 -0.69 -1.57 0.86
C GLY A 50 0.46 -1.35 -0.10
N CYS A 51 1.29 -0.35 0.14
CA CYS A 51 2.49 -0.11 -0.66
C CYS A 51 3.67 0.29 0.23
N SER A 52 4.84 -0.17 -0.15
CA SER A 52 6.12 0.21 0.48
C SER A 52 7.03 0.83 -0.58
N MET A 53 7.93 1.72 -0.18
CA MET A 53 8.89 2.34 -1.10
C MET A 53 10.26 2.42 -0.48
N ASN A 54 11.28 1.99 -1.22
CA ASN A 54 12.66 2.19 -0.85
C ASN A 54 13.01 3.68 -0.97
N HIS A 55 13.42 4.31 0.12
CA HIS A 55 13.68 5.76 0.16
C HIS A 55 14.90 6.18 -0.67
N ALA A 56 15.71 5.24 -1.16
CA ALA A 56 16.83 5.53 -2.05
C ALA A 56 16.38 6.02 -3.44
N ILE A 57 15.14 5.72 -3.87
CA ILE A 57 14.66 6.08 -5.22
C ILE A 57 13.70 7.27 -5.24
N ALA A 58 13.10 7.64 -4.11
CA ALA A 58 12.12 8.72 -4.06
C ALA A 58 11.86 9.23 -2.63
N ASP A 59 11.36 10.47 -2.58
CA ASP A 59 10.80 11.10 -1.39
C ASP A 59 9.26 10.99 -1.37
N GLY A 60 8.63 11.49 -0.29
CA GLY A 60 7.18 11.45 -0.14
C GLY A 60 6.43 12.22 -1.24
N THR A 61 7.02 13.28 -1.79
CA THR A 61 6.43 14.07 -2.88
C THR A 61 6.37 13.27 -4.18
N THR A 62 7.50 12.65 -4.54
CA THR A 62 7.62 11.79 -5.73
C THR A 62 6.71 10.58 -5.62
N PHE A 63 6.61 9.98 -4.43
CA PHE A 63 5.67 8.90 -4.14
C PHE A 63 4.22 9.32 -4.37
N TRP A 64 3.80 10.46 -3.85
CA TRP A 64 2.43 10.96 -4.07
C TRP A 64 2.16 11.25 -5.55
N HIS A 65 3.13 11.81 -6.27
CA HIS A 65 3.01 12.04 -7.71
C HIS A 65 2.84 10.72 -8.49
N PHE A 66 3.59 9.68 -8.11
CA PHE A 66 3.43 8.34 -8.67
C PHE A 66 2.00 7.82 -8.49
N PHE A 67 1.44 7.90 -7.27
CA PHE A 67 0.07 7.45 -7.00
C PHE A 67 -1.00 8.21 -7.78
N ASN A 68 -0.88 9.53 -7.93
CA ASN A 68 -1.80 10.33 -8.75
C ASN A 68 -1.73 9.95 -10.24
N THR A 69 -0.54 9.58 -10.73
CA THR A 69 -0.38 9.11 -12.10
C THR A 69 -0.95 7.69 -12.26
N LEU A 70 -0.71 6.82 -11.28
CA LEU A 70 -1.20 5.46 -11.24
C LEU A 70 -2.74 5.40 -11.23
N SER A 71 -3.40 6.28 -10.48
CA SER A 71 -4.87 6.35 -10.40
C SER A 71 -5.53 6.76 -11.72
N CYS A 72 -4.82 7.47 -12.59
CA CYS A 72 -5.29 7.84 -13.92
C CYS A 72 -5.27 6.67 -14.92
N LEU A 73 -4.54 5.59 -14.63
CA LEU A 73 -4.51 4.42 -15.51
C LEU A 73 -5.86 3.71 -15.48
N LYS A 74 -6.41 3.44 -16.67
CA LYS A 74 -7.77 2.89 -16.86
C LYS A 74 -8.05 1.58 -16.09
N TYR A 75 -7.02 0.85 -15.69
CA TYR A 75 -7.12 -0.41 -14.94
C TYR A 75 -7.65 -0.25 -13.51
N PHE A 76 -7.47 0.90 -12.86
CA PHE A 76 -7.92 1.13 -11.48
C PHE A 76 -9.35 1.68 -11.38
N LYS A 77 -10.02 1.94 -12.51
CA LYS A 77 -11.28 2.70 -12.55
C LYS A 77 -12.54 1.90 -12.19
N HIS A 78 -12.42 0.63 -11.79
CA HIS A 78 -13.56 -0.31 -11.71
C HIS A 78 -13.81 -0.97 -10.34
N LYS A 79 -13.04 -0.66 -9.30
CA LYS A 79 -13.28 -1.13 -7.93
C LYS A 79 -13.18 0.05 -6.96
N GLU A 80 -14.06 0.11 -5.97
CA GLU A 80 -13.93 1.06 -4.86
C GLU A 80 -12.64 0.74 -4.11
N ILE A 81 -11.65 1.62 -4.25
CA ILE A 81 -10.32 1.48 -3.68
C ILE A 81 -10.26 2.39 -2.46
N LEU A 82 -9.98 1.81 -1.29
CA LEU A 82 -9.55 2.58 -0.14
C LEU A 82 -8.02 2.74 -0.26
N ILE A 83 -7.55 3.97 -0.48
CA ILE A 83 -6.13 4.35 -0.36
C ILE A 83 -5.89 4.85 1.06
#